data_AF-D5SQQ0-F1
#
_entry.id   AF-D5SQQ0-F1
#
_cell.length_a   1.000
_cell.length_b   1.000
_cell.length_c   1.000
_cell.angle_alpha   90.00
_cell.angle_beta   90.00
_cell.angle_gamma   90.00
#
_symmetry.space_group_name_H-M   'P 1'
#
loop_
_entity.id
_entity.type
_entity.pdbx_description
1 polymer ?
#
loop_
_entity_poly.entity_id
_entity_poly.type
_entity_poly.pdbx_seq_one_letter_code
_entity_poly.pdbx_strand_id
1 'polypeptide(L)'
;MSRTQNIVPWACWLLVGMSCGLLSQPIAPAAEKNGLFDWRSSAAIPGGVKDVTSDLARNIEGNTLDLGTGKIVLTPRIKLKSAVADHVKLSLVFQVEEANQTMELTGLAGMNGHYLPAGANLRNIRIEKSPHSETFLRKGELTLLLIFPQNKPAGSGLAERLAERKREMEQEKQNPPQWKPFPGQPEPEKQVKKSPLVPGPETGYKPRSMEFAQLAAAISGKYVMPGRDTHRPYAVQWRQAAEAASKYPAPELHKYSTKMLERAKADAGIDLTAVRAKLRKDAERLANKKIGYGTVIGYETTDSFGNQRPVFASGNEPDLSAQQEARELEAIAGKNDQELRAWVIARRDQNGWEDLFFGDGTSNNRDHMFQNLVMDARKVLVADAAQHAGPVANSPLVQFRRVDSKKFKLKNVSQKSLSDALVMMKMGFTKSDKLKQFRAPIMLFVPQWKAGDELEMDFEFNEPTVVHAQIDTYTNEASLLGTEFSLVDPQAPPSDRPGKIVLRSDNPLSKGLKVWAELDGQRFEWEEGERQLEIPAPPGKHQLVVKGRNGKITKTLHTSQPEIDAKDYKTISIPSK
;
A
#
# COMPACT_ATOMS: atom_id res chain seq x y z
N MET A 1 -68.08 3.48 31.53
CA MET A 1 -67.84 4.08 32.85
C MET A 1 -66.59 4.95 32.76
N SER A 2 -66.70 6.18 33.28
CA SER A 2 -65.64 7.19 33.55
C SER A 2 -64.81 7.68 32.36
N ARG A 3 -65.00 8.90 31.81
CA ARG A 3 -64.66 10.26 32.34
C ARG A 3 -63.15 10.40 32.64
N THR A 4 -62.41 11.19 31.86
CA THR A 4 -62.05 12.65 32.00
C THR A 4 -60.54 12.76 32.28
N GLN A 5 -59.73 13.74 31.87
CA GLN A 5 -59.84 15.18 31.52
C GLN A 5 -58.64 15.51 30.57
N ASN A 6 -58.77 16.34 29.52
CA ASN A 6 -58.71 17.82 29.47
C ASN A 6 -57.45 18.41 30.13
N ILE A 7 -56.65 19.26 29.46
CA ILE A 7 -56.80 20.73 29.29
C ILE A 7 -55.76 21.15 28.21
N VAL A 8 -56.11 21.62 27.00
CA VAL A 8 -56.55 22.98 26.54
C VAL A 8 -55.37 23.87 26.05
N PRO A 9 -55.59 24.66 24.97
CA PRO A 9 -54.61 25.21 24.04
C PRO A 9 -54.32 26.70 24.34
N TRP A 10 -53.61 27.42 23.47
CA TRP A 10 -53.85 28.84 23.17
C TRP A 10 -53.33 29.18 21.76
N ALA A 11 -54.13 29.95 21.04
CA ALA A 11 -53.89 30.47 19.70
C ALA A 11 -53.83 32.00 19.77
N CYS A 12 -53.08 32.63 18.87
CA CYS A 12 -53.29 33.97 18.31
C CYS A 12 -52.62 33.96 16.92
N TRP A 13 -53.34 34.00 15.78
CA TRP A 13 -53.93 35.17 15.10
C TRP A 13 -52.89 36.26 14.73
N LEU A 14 -52.86 36.93 13.56
CA LEU A 14 -53.49 36.78 12.23
C LEU A 14 -52.90 37.93 11.33
N LEU A 15 -52.64 37.63 10.04
CA LEU A 15 -52.71 38.45 8.81
C LEU A 15 -52.04 39.86 8.61
N VAL A 16 -51.24 39.90 7.52
CA VAL A 16 -51.30 40.77 6.31
C VAL A 16 -50.57 42.12 6.26
N GLY A 17 -49.69 42.21 5.25
CA GLY A 17 -49.28 43.45 4.57
C GLY A 17 -48.17 43.23 3.53
N MET A 18 -48.57 43.04 2.25
CA MET A 18 -47.99 43.56 0.97
C MET A 18 -46.47 43.90 0.91
N SER A 19 -45.68 43.69 -0.14
CA SER A 19 -45.78 43.15 -1.51
C SER A 19 -44.37 43.26 -2.16
N CYS A 20 -44.19 42.62 -3.33
CA CYS A 20 -43.12 42.79 -4.33
C CYS A 20 -41.73 42.18 -4.06
N GLY A 21 -41.44 41.09 -4.79
CA GLY A 21 -40.09 40.55 -4.94
C GLY A 21 -40.01 39.07 -5.33
N LEU A 22 -40.94 38.56 -6.16
CA LEU A 22 -40.85 37.22 -6.74
C LEU A 22 -39.73 37.19 -7.79
N LEU A 23 -38.51 36.83 -7.36
CA LEU A 23 -37.58 36.11 -8.22
C LEU A 23 -37.79 34.62 -7.93
N SER A 24 -38.54 33.99 -8.81
CA SER A 24 -38.62 32.55 -8.97
C SER A 24 -37.21 31.98 -9.13
N GLN A 25 -36.65 31.45 -8.04
CA GLN A 25 -35.55 30.51 -8.19
C GLN A 25 -36.10 29.23 -8.84
N PRO A 26 -35.50 28.76 -9.94
CA PRO A 26 -35.93 27.52 -10.56
C PRO A 26 -35.78 26.39 -9.54
N ILE A 27 -36.85 25.59 -9.40
CA ILE A 27 -36.78 24.28 -8.76
C ILE A 27 -35.66 23.53 -9.47
N ALA A 28 -34.58 23.24 -8.75
CA ALA A 28 -33.48 22.44 -9.27
C ALA A 28 -34.07 21.14 -9.84
N PRO A 29 -33.71 20.74 -11.07
CA PRO A 29 -34.20 19.49 -11.63
C PRO A 29 -33.82 18.35 -10.68
N ALA A 30 -34.78 17.46 -10.41
CA ALA A 30 -34.55 16.26 -9.62
C ALA A 30 -33.35 15.52 -10.21
N ALA A 31 -32.25 15.45 -9.45
CA ALA A 31 -31.05 14.75 -9.86
C ALA A 31 -31.41 13.29 -10.18
N GLU A 32 -31.10 12.86 -11.41
CA GLU A 32 -31.15 11.44 -11.77
C GLU A 32 -30.36 10.63 -10.74
N LYS A 33 -31.03 9.65 -10.13
CA LYS A 33 -30.42 8.67 -9.23
C LYS A 33 -29.48 7.77 -10.04
N ASN A 34 -28.22 8.18 -10.18
CA ASN A 34 -27.15 7.24 -10.45
C ASN A 34 -26.91 6.44 -9.16
N GLY A 35 -27.37 5.19 -9.10
CA GLY A 35 -27.23 4.30 -7.93
C GLY A 35 -25.79 3.88 -7.58
N LEU A 36 -24.79 4.59 -8.08
CA LEU A 36 -23.37 4.32 -7.90
C LEU A 36 -22.72 5.51 -7.20
N PHE A 37 -21.96 5.25 -6.14
CA PHE A 37 -21.18 6.28 -5.46
C PHE A 37 -20.11 6.87 -6.39
N ASP A 38 -20.21 8.17 -6.70
CA ASP A 38 -19.23 8.88 -7.53
C ASP A 38 -18.02 9.30 -6.69
N TRP A 39 -16.99 8.45 -6.68
CA TRP A 39 -15.73 8.70 -6.02
C TRP A 39 -15.04 10.01 -6.43
N ARG A 40 -15.29 10.56 -7.63
CA ARG A 40 -14.60 11.76 -8.14
C ARG A 40 -15.19 13.06 -7.61
N SER A 41 -16.50 13.13 -7.40
CA SER A 41 -17.16 14.30 -6.80
C SER A 41 -17.16 14.30 -5.27
N SER A 42 -16.89 13.13 -4.67
CA SER A 42 -16.78 12.94 -3.22
C SER A 42 -15.37 13.09 -2.66
N ALA A 43 -14.31 12.93 -3.47
CA ALA A 43 -12.94 13.17 -3.04
C ALA A 43 -12.74 14.67 -2.70
N ALA A 44 -12.35 14.96 -1.47
CA ALA A 44 -12.02 16.33 -1.08
C ALA A 44 -10.68 16.77 -1.70
N ILE A 45 -10.48 18.07 -1.87
CA ILE A 45 -9.16 18.65 -2.21
C ILE A 45 -8.15 18.28 -1.11
N PRO A 46 -6.85 18.08 -1.38
CA PRO A 46 -5.85 17.86 -0.33
C PRO A 46 -5.98 18.87 0.83
N GLY A 47 -6.16 18.37 2.06
CA GLY A 47 -6.42 19.18 3.26
C GLY A 47 -7.90 19.44 3.57
N GLY A 48 -8.82 19.10 2.68
CA GLY A 48 -10.27 19.16 2.89
C GLY A 48 -10.84 17.83 3.39
N VAL A 49 -11.91 17.92 4.19
CA VAL A 49 -12.73 16.78 4.63
C VAL A 49 -14.17 17.09 4.25
N LYS A 50 -14.85 16.16 3.57
CA LYS A 50 -16.23 16.31 3.10
C LYS A 50 -17.12 15.24 3.75
N ASP A 51 -18.18 15.68 4.40
CA ASP A 51 -19.25 14.79 4.84
C ASP A 51 -20.11 14.40 3.62
N VAL A 52 -20.18 13.10 3.35
CA VAL A 52 -20.94 12.51 2.23
C VAL A 52 -22.01 11.54 2.75
N THR A 53 -22.37 11.64 4.04
CA THR A 53 -23.34 10.75 4.70
C THR A 53 -24.69 10.75 4.00
N SER A 54 -25.24 11.92 3.69
CA SER A 54 -26.56 12.03 3.05
C SER A 54 -26.56 11.52 1.60
N ASP A 55 -25.44 11.65 0.89
CA ASP A 55 -25.28 11.17 -0.49
C ASP A 55 -25.24 9.64 -0.51
N LEU A 56 -24.43 9.03 0.37
CA LEU A 56 -24.33 7.58 0.49
C LEU A 56 -25.61 6.94 1.05
N ALA A 57 -26.27 7.58 2.02
CA ALA A 57 -27.53 7.07 2.56
C ALA A 57 -28.64 6.99 1.51
N ARG A 58 -28.66 7.90 0.53
CA ARG A 58 -29.61 7.88 -0.61
C ARG A 58 -29.30 6.79 -1.64
N ASN A 59 -28.06 6.29 -1.65
CA ASN A 59 -27.57 5.24 -2.54
C ASN A 59 -27.68 3.82 -1.95
N ILE A 60 -28.23 3.68 -0.74
CA ILE A 60 -28.54 2.36 -0.17
C ILE A 60 -29.87 1.88 -0.77
N GLU A 61 -29.82 0.89 -1.66
CA GLU A 61 -30.99 0.27 -2.28
C GLU A 61 -31.13 -1.18 -1.79
N GLY A 62 -32.30 -1.56 -1.25
CA GLY A 62 -32.56 -2.93 -0.80
C GLY A 62 -31.57 -3.42 0.29
N ASN A 63 -31.13 -2.52 1.17
CA ASN A 63 -30.05 -2.74 2.15
C ASN A 63 -28.65 -2.98 1.55
N THR A 64 -28.45 -2.75 0.26
CA THR A 64 -27.14 -2.84 -0.36
C THR A 64 -26.60 -1.44 -0.62
N LEU A 65 -25.40 -1.17 -0.11
CA LEU A 65 -24.61 -0.01 -0.47
C LEU A 65 -23.64 -0.41 -1.58
N ASP A 66 -23.86 0.09 -2.79
CA ASP A 66 -22.96 -0.10 -3.93
C ASP A 66 -22.00 1.08 -4.05
N LEU A 67 -20.70 0.79 -3.85
CA LEU A 67 -19.64 1.78 -3.96
C LEU A 67 -18.98 1.74 -5.34
N GLY A 68 -19.49 0.98 -6.32
CA GLY A 68 -18.90 0.82 -7.65
C GLY A 68 -17.60 0.01 -7.71
N THR A 69 -16.82 -0.02 -6.63
CA THR A 69 -15.60 -0.85 -6.47
C THR A 69 -15.78 -2.01 -5.51
N GLY A 70 -16.86 -1.99 -4.75
CA GLY A 70 -17.34 -3.10 -3.96
C GLY A 70 -18.73 -2.82 -3.42
N LYS A 71 -19.37 -3.86 -2.90
CA LYS A 71 -20.74 -3.83 -2.40
C LYS A 71 -20.76 -4.23 -0.94
N ILE A 72 -21.57 -3.52 -0.16
CA ILE A 72 -21.82 -3.82 1.25
C ILE A 72 -23.29 -4.15 1.40
N VAL A 73 -23.62 -5.41 1.68
CA VAL A 73 -24.97 -5.85 2.00
C VAL A 73 -25.17 -5.72 3.50
N LEU A 74 -26.07 -4.83 3.89
CA LEU A 74 -26.47 -4.53 5.25
C LEU A 74 -27.68 -5.39 5.63
N THR A 75 -27.84 -5.70 6.91
CA THR A 75 -29.13 -6.12 7.44
C THR A 75 -29.94 -4.90 7.87
N PRO A 76 -31.28 -4.99 8.02
CA PRO A 76 -32.12 -3.87 8.45
C PRO A 76 -31.73 -3.21 9.78
N ARG A 77 -30.93 -3.90 10.61
CA ARG A 77 -30.43 -3.45 11.92
C ARG A 77 -29.01 -2.90 11.87
N ILE A 78 -28.41 -2.80 10.68
CA ILE A 78 -27.15 -2.11 10.45
C ILE A 78 -27.45 -0.87 9.60
N LYS A 79 -27.24 0.31 10.17
CA LYS A 79 -27.52 1.59 9.50
C LYS A 79 -26.25 2.39 9.31
N LEU A 80 -26.12 3.08 8.18
CA LEU A 80 -25.05 4.05 7.99
C LEU A 80 -25.29 5.24 8.93
N LYS A 81 -24.33 5.51 9.82
CA LYS A 81 -24.36 6.60 10.80
C LYS A 81 -23.65 7.83 10.28
N SER A 82 -22.46 7.65 9.70
CA SER A 82 -21.72 8.72 9.03
C SER A 82 -20.84 8.19 7.92
N ALA A 83 -20.55 9.05 6.95
CA ALA A 83 -19.60 8.79 5.90
C ALA A 83 -18.79 10.05 5.61
N VAL A 84 -17.48 9.98 5.83
CA VAL A 84 -16.58 11.11 5.70
C VAL A 84 -15.51 10.77 4.67
N ALA A 85 -15.46 11.55 3.61
CA ALA A 85 -14.47 11.42 2.54
C ALA A 85 -13.38 12.49 2.70
N ASP A 86 -12.12 12.11 2.55
CA ASP A 86 -11.02 13.04 2.31
C ASP A 86 -10.48 12.87 0.88
N HIS A 87 -9.21 13.21 0.64
CA HIS A 87 -8.57 13.07 -0.67
C HIS A 87 -7.95 11.68 -0.92
N VAL A 88 -7.87 10.80 0.10
CA VAL A 88 -7.19 9.48 0.08
C VAL A 88 -8.08 8.33 0.55
N LYS A 89 -9.03 8.59 1.45
CA LYS A 89 -9.91 7.59 2.05
C LYS A 89 -11.36 8.06 2.20
N LEU A 90 -12.25 7.09 2.24
CA LEU A 90 -13.63 7.21 2.69
C LEU A 90 -13.77 6.41 3.99
N SER A 91 -14.16 7.09 5.06
CA SER A 91 -14.45 6.49 6.36
C SER A 91 -15.96 6.31 6.49
N LEU A 92 -16.44 5.07 6.47
CA LEU A 92 -17.84 4.74 6.72
C LEU A 92 -18.01 4.28 8.16
N VAL A 93 -18.96 4.87 8.87
CA VAL A 93 -19.36 4.44 10.21
C VAL A 93 -20.78 3.89 10.14
N PHE A 94 -20.93 2.62 10.46
CA PHE A 94 -22.20 1.93 10.58
C PHE A 94 -22.58 1.72 12.04
N GLN A 95 -23.81 2.03 12.39
CA GLN A 95 -24.42 1.66 13.66
C GLN A 95 -25.02 0.25 13.54
N VAL A 96 -24.53 -0.68 14.35
CA VAL A 96 -25.13 -1.99 14.57
C VAL A 96 -26.11 -1.83 15.73
N GLU A 97 -27.41 -1.86 15.46
CA GLU A 97 -28.46 -1.61 16.46
C GLU A 97 -28.73 -2.84 17.36
N GLU A 98 -28.55 -4.04 16.82
CA GLU A 98 -28.84 -5.32 17.50
C GLU A 98 -27.67 -6.31 17.42
N ALA A 99 -27.65 -7.30 18.31
CA ALA A 99 -26.70 -8.41 18.22
C ALA A 99 -27.01 -9.36 17.06
N ASN A 100 -26.05 -10.23 16.74
CA ASN A 100 -26.13 -11.29 15.72
C ASN A 100 -26.45 -10.81 14.31
N GLN A 101 -26.04 -9.59 13.98
CA GLN A 101 -26.18 -9.05 12.62
C GLN A 101 -24.99 -9.48 11.78
N THR A 102 -25.22 -9.77 10.51
CA THR A 102 -24.15 -10.11 9.56
C THR A 102 -24.15 -9.10 8.43
N MET A 103 -22.97 -8.68 8.01
CA MET A 103 -22.78 -7.78 6.88
C MET A 103 -21.91 -8.50 5.85
N GLU A 104 -22.36 -8.52 4.59
CA GLU A 104 -21.59 -9.12 3.50
C GLU A 104 -20.87 -8.05 2.70
N LEU A 105 -19.60 -8.32 2.39
CA LEU A 105 -18.66 -7.40 1.77
C LEU A 105 -18.09 -8.08 0.52
N THR A 106 -18.39 -7.53 -0.65
CA THR A 106 -17.92 -8.06 -1.94
C THR A 106 -17.08 -7.01 -2.66
N GLY A 107 -15.94 -7.40 -3.23
CA GLY A 107 -15.01 -6.49 -3.92
C GLY A 107 -14.11 -5.66 -3.00
N LEU A 108 -14.14 -5.90 -1.68
CA LEU A 108 -13.47 -5.08 -0.66
C LEU A 108 -12.29 -5.78 0.03
N ALA A 109 -11.68 -6.78 -0.64
CA ALA A 109 -10.54 -7.52 -0.09
C ALA A 109 -9.32 -6.60 0.12
N GLY A 110 -8.64 -6.76 1.26
CA GLY A 110 -7.50 -5.94 1.68
C GLY A 110 -7.87 -4.74 2.56
N MET A 111 -9.16 -4.44 2.74
CA MET A 111 -9.61 -3.31 3.55
C MET A 111 -9.53 -3.57 5.06
N ASN A 112 -9.36 -2.47 5.80
CA ASN A 112 -9.30 -2.47 7.26
C ASN A 112 -10.42 -1.62 7.86
N GLY A 113 -10.82 -2.00 9.06
CA GLY A 113 -11.79 -1.28 9.86
C GLY A 113 -11.64 -1.63 11.33
N HIS A 114 -12.54 -1.08 12.14
CA HIS A 114 -12.65 -1.43 13.54
C HIS A 114 -14.11 -1.42 13.97
N TYR A 115 -14.47 -2.33 14.85
CA TYR A 115 -15.78 -2.43 15.45
C TYR A 115 -15.67 -2.19 16.94
N LEU A 116 -16.43 -1.23 17.47
CA LEU A 116 -16.54 -0.92 18.88
C LEU A 116 -17.88 -1.46 19.41
N PRO A 117 -17.92 -2.66 20.01
CA PRO A 117 -19.14 -3.20 20.57
C PRO A 117 -19.48 -2.48 21.88
N ALA A 118 -20.76 -2.28 22.15
CA ALA A 118 -21.22 -1.66 23.39
C ALA A 118 -20.75 -2.45 24.62
N GLY A 119 -20.04 -1.77 25.53
CA GLY A 119 -19.50 -2.37 26.76
C GLY A 119 -18.37 -3.38 26.53
N ALA A 120 -17.66 -3.31 25.39
CA ALA A 120 -16.53 -4.18 25.08
C ALA A 120 -15.40 -3.42 24.39
N ASN A 121 -14.25 -4.07 24.25
CA ASN A 121 -13.06 -3.49 23.63
C ASN A 121 -13.19 -3.39 22.10
N LEU A 122 -12.51 -2.39 21.54
CA LEU A 122 -12.36 -2.20 20.09
C LEU A 122 -11.80 -3.45 19.42
N ARG A 123 -12.46 -3.92 18.37
CA ARG A 123 -12.07 -5.08 17.56
C ARG A 123 -11.66 -4.62 16.17
N ASN A 124 -10.39 -4.82 15.80
CA ASN A 124 -9.96 -4.58 14.42
C ASN A 124 -10.60 -5.62 13.48
N ILE A 125 -11.05 -5.16 12.32
CA ILE A 125 -11.63 -5.98 11.26
C ILE A 125 -10.75 -5.83 10.03
N ARG A 126 -10.39 -6.96 9.42
CA ARG A 126 -9.66 -7.01 8.17
C ARG A 126 -10.39 -7.92 7.21
N ILE A 127 -10.66 -7.42 6.01
CA ILE A 127 -11.33 -8.18 4.95
C ILE A 127 -10.24 -8.92 4.18
N GLU A 128 -10.00 -10.19 4.46
CA GLU A 128 -8.88 -10.94 3.87
C GLU A 128 -9.20 -11.52 2.49
N LYS A 129 -10.47 -11.76 2.19
CA LYS A 129 -10.96 -12.34 0.94
C LYS A 129 -12.24 -11.65 0.47
N SER A 130 -12.64 -11.88 -0.77
CA SER A 130 -13.91 -11.40 -1.31
C SER A 130 -14.62 -12.57 -2.02
N PRO A 131 -15.89 -12.88 -1.70
CA PRO A 131 -16.74 -12.23 -0.70
C PRO A 131 -16.31 -12.54 0.75
N HIS A 132 -16.62 -11.63 1.68
CA HIS A 132 -16.41 -11.77 3.12
C HIS A 132 -17.69 -11.45 3.88
N SER A 133 -18.04 -12.29 4.85
CA SER A 133 -19.20 -12.05 5.72
C SER A 133 -18.70 -11.80 7.14
N GLU A 134 -19.09 -10.66 7.71
CA GLU A 134 -18.69 -10.25 9.06
C GLU A 134 -19.90 -10.27 10.00
N THR A 135 -19.81 -11.04 11.08
CA THR A 135 -20.89 -11.18 12.07
C THR A 135 -20.59 -10.39 13.34
N PHE A 136 -21.54 -9.56 13.74
CA PHE A 136 -21.51 -8.71 14.93
C PHE A 136 -22.37 -9.32 16.04
N LEU A 137 -21.72 -9.84 17.08
CA LEU A 137 -22.39 -10.54 18.19
C LEU A 137 -23.02 -9.60 19.25
N ARG A 138 -22.83 -8.30 19.11
CA ARG A 138 -23.34 -7.26 20.02
C ARG A 138 -23.75 -6.06 19.19
N LYS A 139 -24.54 -5.15 19.77
CA LYS A 139 -24.74 -3.78 19.23
C LYS A 139 -23.46 -2.94 19.40
N GLY A 140 -23.23 -1.96 18.54
CA GLY A 140 -21.99 -1.18 18.54
C GLY A 140 -21.78 -0.39 17.25
N GLU A 141 -20.58 0.17 17.07
CA GLU A 141 -20.23 0.99 15.91
C GLU A 141 -19.10 0.36 15.10
N LEU A 142 -19.34 0.18 13.80
CA LEU A 142 -18.37 -0.31 12.85
C LEU A 142 -17.84 0.85 12.02
N THR A 143 -16.53 1.04 12.03
CA THR A 143 -15.84 1.93 11.10
C THR A 143 -15.13 1.11 10.03
N LEU A 144 -15.42 1.35 8.76
CA LEU A 144 -14.68 0.83 7.62
C LEU A 144 -13.88 1.95 6.97
N LEU A 145 -12.61 1.69 6.71
CA LEU A 145 -11.72 2.63 6.03
C LEU A 145 -11.49 2.12 4.61
N LEU A 146 -12.10 2.79 3.64
CA LEU A 146 -11.91 2.54 2.21
C LEU A 146 -10.84 3.47 1.67
N ILE A 147 -9.89 2.93 0.93
CA ILE A 147 -8.91 3.75 0.20
C ILE A 147 -9.47 4.01 -1.19
N PHE A 148 -9.43 5.25 -1.69
CA PHE A 148 -9.96 5.55 -3.03
C PHE A 148 -9.30 4.63 -4.08
N PRO A 149 -10.06 4.05 -5.02
CA PRO A 149 -9.54 3.13 -6.04
C PRO A 149 -8.49 3.75 -6.97
N GLN A 150 -8.52 5.08 -7.11
CA GLN A 150 -7.55 5.86 -7.89
C GLN A 150 -6.38 6.38 -7.03
N ASN A 151 -6.42 6.15 -5.72
CA ASN A 151 -5.29 6.32 -4.83
C ASN A 151 -4.65 4.97 -4.50
N LYS A 152 -3.86 4.47 -5.46
CA LYS A 152 -2.49 4.12 -5.03
C LYS A 152 -1.97 5.34 -4.28
N PRO A 153 -1.29 5.23 -3.13
CA PRO A 153 -0.70 6.40 -2.48
C PRO A 153 0.10 7.16 -3.55
N ALA A 154 -0.43 8.31 -3.95
CA ALA A 154 0.11 9.10 -5.03
C ALA A 154 1.31 9.84 -4.46
N GLY A 155 2.43 9.14 -4.36
CA GLY A 155 3.74 9.67 -4.00
C GLY A 155 3.89 10.12 -2.56
N SER A 156 4.60 9.32 -1.75
CA SER A 156 5.64 9.94 -0.93
C SER A 156 6.81 10.26 -1.89
N GLY A 157 7.01 11.55 -2.17
CA GLY A 157 8.22 12.06 -2.80
C GLY A 157 8.15 12.53 -4.25
N LEU A 158 7.07 12.36 -5.03
CA LEU A 158 7.01 12.90 -6.41
C LEU A 158 6.08 14.11 -6.55
N ALA A 159 4.90 14.09 -5.92
CA ALA A 159 3.96 15.22 -5.95
C ALA A 159 4.47 16.39 -5.10
N GLU A 160 5.04 16.09 -3.93
CA GLU A 160 5.69 17.08 -3.05
C GLU A 160 6.93 17.68 -3.72
N ARG A 161 7.78 16.85 -4.36
CA ARG A 161 8.91 17.34 -5.17
C ARG A 161 8.48 18.07 -6.44
N LEU A 162 7.33 17.77 -7.05
CA LEU A 162 6.82 18.51 -8.21
C LEU A 162 6.18 19.83 -7.79
N ALA A 163 5.58 19.90 -6.60
CA ALA A 163 5.05 21.13 -6.02
C ALA A 163 6.17 22.04 -5.50
N GLU A 164 7.19 21.50 -4.83
CA GLU A 164 8.43 22.22 -4.47
C GLU A 164 9.16 22.69 -5.72
N ARG A 165 9.37 21.83 -6.72
CA ARG A 165 10.06 22.22 -7.96
C ARG A 165 9.26 23.20 -8.82
N LYS A 166 7.92 23.20 -8.74
CA LYS A 166 7.08 24.26 -9.33
C LYS A 166 7.23 25.57 -8.57
N ARG A 167 7.28 25.54 -7.23
CA ARG A 167 7.51 26.72 -6.39
C ARG A 167 8.94 27.28 -6.55
N GLU A 168 9.94 26.43 -6.67
CA GLU A 168 11.33 26.79 -6.98
C GLU A 168 11.45 27.38 -8.38
N MET A 169 10.83 26.78 -9.40
CA MET A 169 10.80 27.36 -10.76
C MET A 169 9.99 28.66 -10.85
N GLU A 170 8.94 28.83 -10.05
CA GLU A 170 8.18 30.08 -9.96
C GLU A 170 8.97 31.17 -9.22
N GLN A 171 9.73 30.80 -8.17
CA GLN A 171 10.68 31.71 -7.50
C GLN A 171 11.86 32.09 -8.41
N GLU A 172 12.44 31.16 -9.17
CA GLU A 172 13.50 31.43 -10.16
C GLU A 172 13.01 32.28 -11.33
N LYS A 173 11.74 32.15 -11.73
CA LYS A 173 11.11 33.02 -12.74
C LYS A 173 10.80 34.42 -12.21
N GLN A 174 10.45 34.55 -10.93
CA GLN A 174 10.17 35.84 -10.31
C GLN A 174 11.43 36.60 -9.90
N ASN A 175 12.54 35.90 -9.62
CA ASN A 175 13.85 36.48 -9.34
C ASN A 175 14.93 35.85 -10.24
N PRO A 176 15.01 36.24 -11.53
CA PRO A 176 16.15 35.84 -12.35
C PRO A 176 17.44 36.37 -11.69
N PRO A 177 18.48 35.54 -11.49
CA PRO A 177 19.71 35.97 -10.84
C PRO A 177 20.36 37.10 -11.65
N GLN A 178 20.24 38.33 -11.16
CA GLN A 178 20.97 39.48 -11.66
C GLN A 178 22.41 39.42 -11.16
N TRP A 179 23.23 38.55 -11.74
CA TRP A 179 24.67 38.59 -11.56
C TRP A 179 25.34 38.77 -12.92
N LYS A 180 25.80 40.00 -13.18
CA LYS A 180 26.83 40.26 -14.19
C LYS A 180 28.20 40.05 -13.54
N PRO A 181 29.06 39.14 -14.04
CA PRO A 181 30.39 38.96 -13.47
C PRO A 181 31.35 40.07 -13.93
N PHE A 182 32.22 40.50 -13.03
CA PHE A 182 33.38 41.34 -13.32
C PHE A 182 34.40 40.59 -14.21
N PRO A 183 35.15 41.26 -15.09
CA PRO A 183 36.16 40.60 -15.92
C PRO A 183 37.35 40.14 -15.05
N GLY A 184 37.66 38.84 -15.05
CA GLY A 184 38.90 38.29 -14.45
C GLY A 184 38.77 37.06 -13.54
N GLN A 185 37.60 36.47 -13.33
CA GLN A 185 37.47 35.20 -12.61
C GLN A 185 37.40 33.98 -13.55
N PRO A 186 37.98 32.83 -13.17
CA PRO A 186 37.88 31.60 -13.97
C PRO A 186 36.41 31.19 -14.09
N GLU A 187 36.02 30.79 -15.30
CA GLU A 187 34.66 30.33 -15.58
C GLU A 187 34.20 29.27 -14.55
N PRO A 188 33.04 29.42 -13.89
CA PRO A 188 32.48 28.31 -13.14
C PRO A 188 32.15 27.19 -14.12
N GLU A 189 32.62 25.98 -13.80
CA GLU A 189 32.54 24.79 -14.64
C GLU A 189 31.14 24.61 -15.25
N LYS A 190 31.11 24.51 -16.58
CA LYS A 190 29.93 24.17 -17.35
C LYS A 190 29.38 22.79 -16.98
N GLN A 191 28.05 22.77 -16.79
CA GLN A 191 27.12 21.64 -16.89
C GLN A 191 27.24 20.56 -15.81
N VAL A 192 26.12 20.31 -15.12
CA VAL A 192 25.88 19.02 -14.45
C VAL A 192 25.81 17.94 -15.54
N LYS A 193 26.98 17.45 -15.97
CA LYS A 193 27.10 16.19 -16.71
C LYS A 193 26.40 15.13 -15.87
N LYS A 194 25.53 14.35 -16.49
CA LYS A 194 24.93 13.15 -15.87
C LYS A 194 26.08 12.32 -15.28
N SER A 195 26.22 12.33 -13.95
CA SER A 195 27.25 11.51 -13.31
C SER A 195 27.03 10.06 -13.73
N PRO A 196 28.01 9.42 -14.37
CA PRO A 196 27.87 8.03 -14.79
C PRO A 196 27.65 7.15 -13.54
N LEU A 197 26.87 6.07 -13.69
CA LEU A 197 26.57 5.12 -12.60
C LEU A 197 27.83 4.61 -11.91
N VAL A 198 28.89 4.48 -12.71
CA VAL A 198 30.21 4.02 -12.33
C VAL A 198 31.19 5.13 -12.69
N PRO A 199 32.16 5.47 -11.82
CA PRO A 199 33.21 6.42 -12.14
C PRO A 199 33.94 6.01 -13.43
N GLY A 200 34.30 6.99 -14.26
CA GLY A 200 35.07 6.71 -15.47
C GLY A 200 36.52 6.34 -15.14
N PRO A 201 37.27 5.78 -16.11
CA PRO A 201 38.67 5.39 -15.92
C PRO A 201 39.56 6.54 -15.43
N GLU A 202 39.20 7.77 -15.75
CA GLU A 202 39.88 9.00 -15.31
C GLU A 202 39.94 9.17 -13.79
N THR A 203 39.06 8.52 -13.03
CA THR A 203 39.08 8.57 -11.56
C THR A 203 40.05 7.55 -10.95
N GLY A 204 40.74 6.76 -11.77
CA GLY A 204 41.62 5.67 -11.33
C GLY A 204 40.88 4.44 -10.79
N TYR A 205 39.55 4.41 -10.93
CA TYR A 205 38.72 3.29 -10.50
C TYR A 205 38.86 2.11 -11.47
N LYS A 206 39.16 0.94 -10.94
CA LYS A 206 39.29 -0.32 -11.68
C LYS A 206 38.28 -1.32 -11.13
N PRO A 207 37.11 -1.50 -11.79
CA PRO A 207 36.15 -2.51 -11.37
C PRO A 207 36.69 -3.92 -11.66
N ARG A 208 36.20 -4.91 -10.92
CA ARG A 208 36.42 -6.34 -11.23
C ARG A 208 35.91 -6.71 -12.62
N SER A 209 34.76 -6.15 -12.99
CA SER A 209 34.11 -6.23 -14.29
C SER A 209 33.22 -5.01 -14.44
N MET A 210 33.18 -4.44 -15.66
CA MET A 210 32.31 -3.32 -15.96
C MET A 210 30.83 -3.72 -15.88
N GLU A 211 30.49 -4.93 -16.30
CA GLU A 211 29.15 -5.51 -16.24
C GLU A 211 28.69 -5.62 -14.78
N PHE A 212 29.55 -6.12 -13.89
CA PHE A 212 29.29 -6.16 -12.44
C PHE A 212 29.05 -4.77 -11.87
N ALA A 213 29.98 -3.83 -12.07
CA ALA A 213 29.87 -2.49 -11.50
C ALA A 213 28.63 -1.75 -12.02
N GLN A 214 28.29 -1.92 -13.31
CA GLN A 214 27.10 -1.32 -13.92
C GLN A 214 25.82 -1.91 -13.31
N LEU A 215 25.71 -3.23 -13.21
CA LEU A 215 24.52 -3.86 -12.63
C LEU A 215 24.39 -3.53 -11.14
N ALA A 216 25.49 -3.62 -10.38
CA ALA A 216 25.53 -3.32 -8.96
C ALA A 216 25.13 -1.86 -8.67
N ALA A 217 25.69 -0.90 -9.41
CA ALA A 217 25.29 0.49 -9.33
C ALA A 217 23.82 0.70 -9.76
N ALA A 218 23.37 -0.02 -10.79
CA ALA A 218 22.04 0.13 -11.34
C ALA A 218 20.93 -0.45 -10.44
N ILE A 219 21.22 -1.38 -9.53
CA ILE A 219 20.24 -1.91 -8.56
C ILE A 219 20.54 -1.53 -7.11
N SER A 220 21.61 -0.77 -6.86
CA SER A 220 21.96 -0.25 -5.53
C SER A 220 20.80 0.52 -4.91
N GLY A 221 20.67 0.37 -3.59
CA GLY A 221 19.88 1.24 -2.73
C GLY A 221 20.39 2.68 -2.80
N LYS A 222 19.53 3.61 -2.37
CA LYS A 222 19.77 5.04 -2.43
C LYS A 222 20.61 5.49 -1.23
N TYR A 223 21.61 6.30 -1.51
CA TYR A 223 22.49 6.93 -0.54
C TYR A 223 23.15 8.19 -1.13
N VAL A 224 23.63 9.06 -0.25
CA VAL A 224 24.43 10.24 -0.57
C VAL A 224 25.79 10.13 0.13
N MET A 225 26.87 10.47 -0.55
CA MET A 225 28.21 10.56 0.03
C MET A 225 29.01 11.67 -0.68
N PRO A 226 30.19 12.08 -0.17
CA PRO A 226 31.00 13.10 -0.82
C PRO A 226 31.27 12.78 -2.30
N GLY A 227 30.87 13.69 -3.19
CA GLY A 227 31.05 13.55 -4.64
C GLY A 227 30.11 12.55 -5.34
N ARG A 228 29.13 11.96 -4.65
CA ARG A 228 28.21 10.97 -5.23
C ARG A 228 26.82 11.00 -4.60
N ASP A 229 25.82 11.19 -5.45
CA ASP A 229 24.40 11.04 -5.12
C ASP A 229 23.78 9.95 -6.01
N THR A 230 23.20 8.93 -5.39
CA THR A 230 22.56 7.81 -6.11
C THR A 230 21.05 7.98 -6.24
N HIS A 231 20.49 9.10 -5.78
CA HIS A 231 19.09 9.43 -5.99
C HIS A 231 18.81 9.67 -7.46
N ARG A 232 17.82 8.93 -7.98
CA ARG A 232 17.41 9.01 -9.38
C ARG A 232 15.91 8.80 -9.50
N PRO A 233 15.28 9.41 -10.52
CA PRO A 233 13.88 9.15 -10.83
C PRO A 233 13.65 7.66 -11.10
N TYR A 234 12.53 7.12 -10.64
CA TYR A 234 12.21 5.70 -10.76
C TYR A 234 12.30 5.18 -12.21
N ALA A 235 11.78 5.95 -13.19
CA ALA A 235 11.85 5.58 -14.60
C ALA A 235 13.30 5.46 -15.13
N VAL A 236 14.21 6.29 -14.63
CA VAL A 236 15.64 6.23 -15.00
C VAL A 236 16.30 5.01 -14.36
N GLN A 237 16.06 4.78 -13.07
CA GLN A 237 16.57 3.61 -12.35
C GLN A 237 16.14 2.30 -13.01
N TRP A 238 14.85 2.19 -13.31
CA TRP A 238 14.25 1.02 -13.93
C TRP A 238 14.91 0.70 -15.27
N ARG A 239 15.09 1.71 -16.13
CA ARG A 239 15.68 1.52 -17.45
C ARG A 239 17.16 1.13 -17.36
N GLN A 240 17.91 1.82 -16.52
CA GLN A 240 19.33 1.52 -16.30
C GLN A 240 19.54 0.11 -15.75
N ALA A 241 18.69 -0.34 -14.82
CA ALA A 241 18.74 -1.70 -14.29
C ALA A 241 18.47 -2.74 -15.38
N ALA A 242 17.48 -2.51 -16.25
CA ALA A 242 17.19 -3.39 -17.37
C ALA A 242 18.34 -3.43 -18.39
N GLU A 243 18.91 -2.27 -18.75
CA GLU A 243 20.05 -2.17 -19.67
C GLU A 243 21.32 -2.83 -19.12
N ALA A 244 21.58 -2.72 -17.81
CA ALA A 244 22.71 -3.39 -17.18
C ALA A 244 22.49 -4.90 -17.06
N ALA A 245 21.28 -5.32 -16.67
CA ALA A 245 20.92 -6.73 -16.52
C ALA A 245 20.92 -7.50 -17.84
N SER A 246 20.54 -6.87 -18.96
CA SER A 246 20.57 -7.52 -20.28
C SER A 246 22.00 -7.77 -20.80
N LYS A 247 22.98 -7.01 -20.31
CA LYS A 247 24.41 -7.17 -20.64
C LYS A 247 25.13 -8.12 -19.70
N TYR A 248 24.57 -8.35 -18.52
CA TYR A 248 25.19 -9.20 -17.51
C TYR A 248 25.11 -10.68 -17.92
N PRO A 249 26.17 -11.49 -17.72
CA PRO A 249 26.20 -12.91 -18.10
C PRO A 249 25.39 -13.80 -17.13
N ALA A 250 24.10 -13.52 -16.94
CA ALA A 250 23.17 -14.30 -16.11
C ALA A 250 21.80 -14.44 -16.81
N PRO A 251 21.51 -15.60 -17.45
CA PRO A 251 20.30 -15.82 -18.24
C PRO A 251 18.99 -15.58 -17.46
N GLU A 252 18.98 -15.86 -16.16
CA GLU A 252 17.84 -15.62 -15.29
C GLU A 252 17.43 -14.14 -15.19
N LEU A 253 18.35 -13.21 -15.47
CA LEU A 253 18.05 -11.77 -15.50
C LEU A 253 17.50 -11.31 -16.85
N HIS A 254 17.78 -12.07 -17.93
CA HIS A 254 17.43 -11.71 -19.29
C HIS A 254 15.91 -11.76 -19.52
N LYS A 255 15.20 -12.68 -18.86
CA LYS A 255 13.74 -12.78 -18.94
C LYS A 255 13.03 -11.48 -18.48
N TYR A 256 13.52 -10.85 -17.41
CA TYR A 256 12.94 -9.59 -16.91
C TYR A 256 13.44 -8.38 -17.70
N SER A 257 14.75 -8.31 -17.93
CA SER A 257 15.36 -7.16 -18.59
C SER A 257 14.92 -7.00 -20.04
N THR A 258 14.77 -8.08 -20.80
CA THR A 258 14.28 -8.02 -22.19
C THR A 258 12.86 -7.46 -22.24
N LYS A 259 11.94 -8.02 -21.44
CA LYS A 259 10.54 -7.56 -21.36
C LYS A 259 10.45 -6.10 -20.90
N MET A 260 11.28 -5.70 -19.94
CA MET A 260 11.40 -4.30 -19.52
C MET A 260 11.89 -3.42 -20.68
N LEU A 261 12.95 -3.77 -21.40
CA LEU A 261 13.48 -2.95 -22.49
C LEU A 261 12.52 -2.84 -23.68
N GLU A 262 11.87 -3.93 -24.06
CA GLU A 262 10.79 -3.93 -25.06
C GLU A 262 9.66 -3.00 -24.66
N ARG A 263 9.31 -3.02 -23.36
CA ARG A 263 8.30 -2.11 -22.83
C ARG A 263 8.75 -0.65 -22.89
N ALA A 264 10.00 -0.37 -22.53
CA ALA A 264 10.56 0.97 -22.64
C ALA A 264 10.46 1.51 -24.08
N LYS A 265 10.77 0.64 -25.06
CA LYS A 265 10.67 0.95 -26.48
C LYS A 265 9.22 1.18 -26.92
N ALA A 266 8.29 0.32 -26.48
CA ALA A 266 6.87 0.46 -26.76
C ALA A 266 6.26 1.72 -26.13
N ASP A 267 6.73 2.14 -24.95
CA ASP A 267 6.27 3.34 -24.24
C ASP A 267 6.82 4.62 -24.92
N ALA A 268 8.07 4.58 -25.38
CA ALA A 268 8.67 5.66 -26.16
C ALA A 268 7.98 5.84 -27.53
N GLY A 269 7.53 4.74 -28.14
CA GLY A 269 6.84 4.72 -29.44
C GLY A 269 5.33 4.93 -29.38
N ILE A 270 4.75 5.41 -28.27
CA ILE A 270 3.30 5.67 -28.18
C ILE A 270 2.93 6.83 -29.10
N ASP A 271 2.19 6.52 -30.17
CA ASP A 271 1.49 7.49 -31.01
C ASP A 271 0.17 7.93 -30.35
N LEU A 272 0.21 9.12 -29.75
CA LEU A 272 -0.94 9.68 -29.04
C LEU A 272 -2.08 10.07 -29.97
N THR A 273 -1.79 10.43 -31.22
CA THR A 273 -2.81 10.80 -32.21
C THR A 273 -3.60 9.57 -32.63
N ALA A 274 -2.91 8.47 -32.92
CA ALA A 274 -3.56 7.19 -33.23
C ALA A 274 -4.38 6.66 -32.05
N VAL A 275 -3.85 6.77 -30.82
CA VAL A 275 -4.58 6.37 -29.60
C VAL A 275 -5.86 7.19 -29.44
N ARG A 276 -5.79 8.52 -29.60
CA ARG A 276 -7.00 9.38 -29.53
C ARG A 276 -8.04 8.99 -30.57
N ALA A 277 -7.61 8.82 -31.82
CA ALA A 277 -8.51 8.44 -32.91
C ALA A 277 -9.20 7.10 -32.62
N LYS A 278 -8.45 6.11 -32.12
CA LYS A 278 -9.01 4.82 -31.72
C LYS A 278 -10.01 4.95 -30.57
N LEU A 279 -9.67 5.68 -29.51
CA LEU A 279 -10.55 5.86 -28.36
C LEU A 279 -11.88 6.54 -28.75
N ARG A 280 -11.82 7.58 -29.59
CA ARG A 280 -13.03 8.23 -30.12
C ARG A 280 -13.87 7.31 -30.97
N LYS A 281 -13.23 6.54 -31.88
CA LYS A 281 -13.94 5.56 -32.72
C LYS A 281 -14.60 4.46 -31.89
N ASP A 282 -13.91 3.96 -30.87
CA ASP A 282 -14.45 2.95 -29.95
C ASP A 282 -15.61 3.52 -29.12
N ALA A 283 -15.49 4.77 -28.66
CA ALA A 283 -16.56 5.47 -27.98
C ALA A 283 -17.80 5.66 -28.86
N GLU A 284 -17.63 6.15 -30.10
CA GLU A 284 -18.74 6.31 -31.06
C GLU A 284 -19.44 4.98 -31.32
N ARG A 285 -18.69 3.88 -31.47
CA ARG A 285 -19.26 2.54 -31.65
C ARG A 285 -20.07 2.11 -30.43
N LEU A 286 -19.57 2.34 -29.22
CA LEU A 286 -20.25 1.96 -27.98
C LEU A 286 -21.47 2.85 -27.69
N ALA A 287 -21.39 4.15 -27.98
CA ALA A 287 -22.50 5.08 -27.81
C ALA A 287 -23.71 4.70 -28.67
N ASN A 288 -23.45 4.14 -29.86
CA ASN A 288 -24.45 3.66 -30.80
C ASN A 288 -24.88 2.19 -30.57
N LYS A 289 -24.32 1.51 -29.56
CA LYS A 289 -24.65 0.11 -29.27
C LYS A 289 -26.03 0.02 -28.62
N LYS A 290 -26.82 -0.93 -29.13
CA LYS A 290 -28.17 -1.23 -28.64
C LYS A 290 -28.18 -2.58 -27.93
N ILE A 291 -29.11 -2.74 -26.99
CA ILE A 291 -29.34 -4.01 -26.29
C ILE A 291 -29.85 -5.04 -27.31
N GLY A 292 -29.37 -6.29 -27.22
CA GLY A 292 -29.83 -7.36 -28.10
C GLY A 292 -31.26 -7.78 -27.79
N TYR A 293 -32.03 -8.11 -28.84
CA TYR A 293 -33.40 -8.63 -28.69
C TYR A 293 -33.45 -9.81 -27.72
N GLY A 294 -34.42 -9.80 -26.79
CA GLY A 294 -34.59 -10.87 -25.81
C GLY A 294 -33.69 -10.80 -24.57
N THR A 295 -32.91 -9.73 -24.40
CA THR A 295 -32.15 -9.48 -23.16
C THR A 295 -33.09 -8.96 -22.08
N VAL A 296 -33.02 -9.46 -20.85
CA VAL A 296 -33.83 -8.93 -19.73
C VAL A 296 -33.36 -7.52 -19.38
N ILE A 297 -34.24 -6.53 -19.46
CA ILE A 297 -33.96 -5.11 -19.17
C ILE A 297 -34.59 -4.63 -17.87
N GLY A 298 -35.43 -5.44 -17.24
CA GLY A 298 -36.06 -5.12 -15.96
C GLY A 298 -37.07 -6.16 -15.54
N TYR A 299 -37.81 -5.88 -14.47
CA TYR A 299 -38.92 -6.69 -14.00
C TYR A 299 -40.13 -5.80 -13.72
N GLU A 300 -41.28 -6.15 -14.28
CA GLU A 300 -42.55 -5.52 -13.94
C GLU A 300 -43.15 -6.22 -12.72
N THR A 301 -43.60 -5.44 -11.73
CA THR A 301 -44.43 -5.94 -10.63
C THR A 301 -45.86 -6.11 -11.12
N THR A 302 -46.32 -7.35 -11.28
CA THR A 302 -47.72 -7.60 -11.68
C THR A 302 -48.28 -8.86 -11.04
N ASP A 303 -48.85 -8.69 -9.84
CA ASP A 303 -50.14 -9.20 -9.38
C ASP A 303 -50.36 -8.78 -7.91
N SER A 304 -51.56 -9.00 -7.37
CA SER A 304 -51.93 -8.72 -5.96
C SER A 304 -51.13 -9.52 -4.92
N PHE A 305 -50.21 -10.39 -5.37
CA PHE A 305 -49.37 -11.26 -4.56
C PHE A 305 -47.87 -10.91 -4.66
N GLY A 306 -47.48 -9.94 -5.48
CA GLY A 306 -46.12 -9.38 -5.55
C GLY A 306 -45.14 -10.11 -6.47
N ASN A 307 -45.63 -10.93 -7.42
CA ASN A 307 -44.74 -11.65 -8.33
C ASN A 307 -44.14 -10.72 -9.41
N GLN A 308 -42.85 -10.91 -9.69
CA GLN A 308 -42.10 -10.12 -10.68
C GLN A 308 -42.00 -10.86 -12.03
N ARG A 309 -42.35 -10.18 -13.13
CA ARG A 309 -42.22 -10.70 -14.51
C ARG A 309 -41.04 -10.04 -15.23
N PRO A 310 -40.12 -10.80 -15.86
CA PRO A 310 -39.02 -10.21 -16.61
C PRO A 310 -39.52 -9.46 -17.85
N VAL A 311 -39.01 -8.25 -18.05
CA VAL A 311 -39.21 -7.42 -19.25
C VAL A 311 -38.00 -7.59 -20.16
N PHE A 312 -38.25 -7.85 -21.44
CA PHE A 312 -37.21 -8.12 -22.41
C PHE A 312 -37.04 -6.96 -23.41
N ALA A 313 -35.81 -6.71 -23.84
CA ALA A 313 -35.46 -5.72 -24.85
C ALA A 313 -36.08 -6.06 -26.21
N SER A 314 -36.63 -5.04 -26.86
CA SER A 314 -37.08 -5.06 -28.26
C SER A 314 -35.94 -4.99 -29.28
N GLY A 315 -34.70 -4.80 -28.83
CA GLY A 315 -33.51 -4.73 -29.69
C GLY A 315 -33.17 -3.31 -30.15
N ASN A 316 -33.99 -2.33 -29.77
CA ASN A 316 -33.83 -0.93 -30.16
C ASN A 316 -33.40 -0.01 -28.99
N GLU A 317 -33.41 -0.54 -27.78
CA GLU A 317 -33.05 0.18 -26.56
C GLU A 317 -31.55 0.45 -26.52
N PRO A 318 -31.13 1.63 -26.03
CA PRO A 318 -29.71 1.94 -25.83
C PRO A 318 -29.12 1.02 -24.76
N ASP A 319 -27.92 0.50 -25.01
CA ASP A 319 -27.13 -0.21 -23.99
C ASP A 319 -26.50 0.85 -23.06
N LEU A 320 -27.17 1.14 -21.94
CA LEU A 320 -26.74 2.17 -20.98
C LEU A 320 -25.32 1.92 -20.45
N SER A 321 -24.91 0.66 -20.30
CA SER A 321 -23.56 0.31 -19.87
C SER A 321 -22.52 0.66 -20.93
N ALA A 322 -22.82 0.38 -22.20
CA ALA A 322 -21.97 0.75 -23.33
C ALA A 322 -21.92 2.27 -23.52
N GLN A 323 -23.02 2.99 -23.29
CA GLN A 323 -23.03 4.46 -23.35
C GLN A 323 -22.19 5.08 -22.23
N GLN A 324 -22.22 4.51 -21.02
CA GLN A 324 -21.35 4.95 -19.94
C GLN A 324 -19.88 4.72 -20.28
N GLU A 325 -19.52 3.54 -20.79
CA GLU A 325 -18.16 3.24 -21.24
C GLU A 325 -17.71 4.16 -22.40
N ALA A 326 -18.62 4.50 -23.32
CA ALA A 326 -18.33 5.46 -24.39
C ALA A 326 -17.96 6.84 -23.84
N ARG A 327 -18.72 7.37 -22.88
CA ARG A 327 -18.42 8.66 -22.22
C ARG A 327 -17.06 8.62 -21.51
N GLU A 328 -16.73 7.50 -20.88
CA GLU A 328 -15.42 7.32 -20.25
C GLU A 328 -14.27 7.34 -21.26
N LEU A 329 -14.42 6.66 -22.41
CA LEU A 329 -13.43 6.65 -23.48
C LEU A 329 -13.26 8.04 -24.12
N GLU A 330 -14.34 8.80 -24.32
CA GLU A 330 -14.27 10.19 -24.77
C GLU A 330 -13.53 11.08 -23.78
N ALA A 331 -13.85 10.95 -22.48
CA ALA A 331 -13.17 11.70 -21.42
C ALA A 331 -11.67 11.38 -21.37
N ILE A 332 -11.27 10.13 -21.61
CA ILE A 332 -9.86 9.73 -21.72
C ILE A 332 -9.21 10.33 -22.97
N ALA A 333 -9.88 10.29 -24.12
CA ALA A 333 -9.37 10.86 -25.36
C ALA A 333 -9.18 12.40 -25.29
N GLY A 334 -10.00 13.08 -24.48
CA GLY A 334 -9.94 14.51 -24.20
C GLY A 334 -8.81 14.95 -23.27
N LYS A 335 -8.07 14.01 -22.65
CA LYS A 335 -6.92 14.33 -21.79
C LYS A 335 -5.77 14.97 -22.56
N ASN A 336 -4.93 15.72 -21.84
CA ASN A 336 -3.68 16.22 -22.40
C ASN A 336 -2.71 15.07 -22.74
N ASP A 337 -1.69 15.35 -23.57
CA ASP A 337 -0.76 14.34 -24.09
C ASP A 337 -0.04 13.54 -22.98
N GLN A 338 0.34 14.21 -21.90
CA GLN A 338 1.06 13.59 -20.79
C GLN A 338 0.17 12.61 -20.02
N GLU A 339 -1.07 13.01 -19.72
CA GLU A 339 -2.05 12.18 -19.03
C GLU A 339 -2.53 11.01 -19.89
N LEU A 340 -2.73 11.24 -21.19
CA LEU A 340 -3.09 10.18 -22.12
C LEU A 340 -1.97 9.15 -22.23
N ARG A 341 -0.71 9.60 -22.34
CA ARG A 341 0.46 8.72 -22.33
C ARG A 341 0.55 7.91 -21.03
N ALA A 342 0.36 8.55 -19.88
CA ALA A 342 0.36 7.89 -18.59
C ALA A 342 -0.77 6.85 -18.47
N TRP A 343 -1.95 7.13 -19.01
CA TRP A 343 -3.06 6.19 -19.05
C TRP A 343 -2.76 4.97 -19.94
N VAL A 344 -2.19 5.18 -21.13
CA VAL A 344 -1.78 4.07 -22.03
C VAL A 344 -0.77 3.18 -21.33
N ILE A 345 0.22 3.80 -20.68
CA ILE A 345 1.24 3.10 -19.89
C ILE A 345 0.59 2.27 -18.77
N ALA A 346 -0.29 2.88 -17.97
CA ALA A 346 -0.94 2.21 -16.85
C ALA A 346 -1.83 1.04 -17.30
N ARG A 347 -2.52 1.18 -18.44
CA ARG A 347 -3.36 0.11 -18.99
C ARG A 347 -2.52 -1.08 -19.45
N ARG A 348 -1.37 -0.82 -20.06
CA ARG A 348 -0.45 -1.89 -20.44
C ARG A 348 0.23 -2.55 -19.24
N ASP A 349 0.32 -1.89 -18.07
CA ASP A 349 0.92 -2.43 -16.84
C ASP A 349 -0.03 -3.40 -16.10
N GLN A 350 -1.27 -3.54 -16.59
CA GLN A 350 -2.24 -4.51 -16.10
C GLN A 350 -1.97 -5.88 -16.74
N ASN A 351 -2.16 -6.95 -15.97
CA ASN A 351 -2.18 -8.31 -16.51
C ASN A 351 -3.56 -8.55 -17.13
N GLY A 352 -3.59 -8.92 -18.41
CA GLY A 352 -4.78 -9.45 -19.06
C GLY A 352 -5.00 -10.92 -18.72
N TRP A 353 -6.13 -11.45 -19.17
CA TRP A 353 -6.44 -12.88 -19.05
C TRP A 353 -5.36 -13.76 -19.72
N GLU A 354 -4.88 -13.35 -20.90
CA GLU A 354 -3.83 -14.06 -21.64
C GLU A 354 -2.52 -14.16 -20.84
N ASP A 355 -2.14 -13.10 -20.11
CA ASP A 355 -0.95 -13.08 -19.26
C ASP A 355 -1.06 -14.03 -18.06
N LEU A 356 -2.28 -14.23 -17.54
CA LEU A 356 -2.53 -15.09 -16.38
C LEU A 356 -2.55 -16.57 -16.74
N PHE A 357 -3.01 -16.92 -17.95
CA PHE A 357 -3.20 -18.32 -18.37
C PHE A 357 -2.10 -18.84 -19.32
N PHE A 358 -1.49 -17.96 -20.12
CA PHE A 358 -0.50 -18.33 -21.14
C PHE A 358 0.80 -17.53 -21.04
N GLY A 359 0.91 -16.65 -20.05
CA GLY A 359 2.12 -15.86 -19.82
C GLY A 359 3.32 -16.72 -19.41
N ASP A 360 4.51 -16.16 -19.58
CA ASP A 360 5.81 -16.73 -19.18
C ASP A 360 6.07 -16.69 -17.66
N GLY A 361 5.01 -16.53 -16.86
CA GLY A 361 5.09 -16.31 -15.41
C GLY A 361 5.62 -14.93 -15.01
N THR A 362 5.86 -14.00 -15.95
CA THR A 362 6.29 -12.64 -15.63
C THR A 362 5.13 -11.64 -15.74
N SER A 363 4.88 -10.92 -14.64
CA SER A 363 3.85 -9.88 -14.57
C SER A 363 4.13 -8.75 -15.57
N ASN A 364 3.10 -8.22 -16.23
CA ASN A 364 3.18 -7.00 -17.05
C ASN A 364 3.34 -5.73 -16.21
N ASN A 365 3.05 -5.81 -14.92
CA ASN A 365 3.35 -4.75 -13.98
C ASN A 365 4.86 -4.50 -13.88
N ARG A 366 5.29 -3.31 -14.31
CA ARG A 366 6.69 -2.86 -14.29
C ARG A 366 7.36 -2.90 -12.93
N ASP A 367 6.60 -2.66 -11.86
CA ASP A 367 7.11 -2.63 -10.49
C ASP A 367 7.46 -4.05 -10.04
N HIS A 368 6.61 -5.02 -10.37
CA HIS A 368 6.86 -6.44 -10.10
C HIS A 368 8.07 -6.94 -10.89
N MET A 369 8.16 -6.60 -12.19
CA MET A 369 9.33 -6.96 -13.01
C MET A 369 10.63 -6.40 -12.43
N PHE A 370 10.60 -5.13 -12.03
CA PHE A 370 11.76 -4.48 -11.42
C PHE A 370 12.14 -5.10 -10.08
N GLN A 371 11.16 -5.38 -9.20
CA GLN A 371 11.42 -6.05 -7.92
C GLN A 371 12.03 -7.44 -8.12
N ASN A 372 11.49 -8.24 -9.05
CA ASN A 372 12.03 -9.56 -9.36
C ASN A 372 13.45 -9.47 -9.93
N LEU A 373 13.69 -8.56 -10.88
CA LEU A 373 15.02 -8.29 -11.42
C LEU A 373 15.99 -7.91 -10.31
N VAL A 374 15.62 -7.00 -9.41
CA VAL A 374 16.46 -6.57 -8.29
C VAL A 374 16.73 -7.74 -7.33
N MET A 375 15.72 -8.55 -7.02
CA MET A 375 15.87 -9.71 -6.13
C MET A 375 16.84 -10.75 -6.69
N ASP A 376 16.69 -11.12 -7.95
CA ASP A 376 17.55 -12.14 -8.57
C ASP A 376 18.95 -11.57 -8.87
N ALA A 377 19.04 -10.33 -9.34
CA ALA A 377 20.33 -9.67 -9.57
C ALA A 377 21.13 -9.53 -8.27
N ARG A 378 20.49 -9.28 -7.12
CA ARG A 378 21.17 -9.31 -5.81
C ARG A 378 21.78 -10.66 -5.49
N LYS A 379 21.08 -11.77 -5.76
CA LYS A 379 21.61 -13.12 -5.51
C LYS A 379 22.85 -13.38 -6.36
N VAL A 380 22.77 -13.05 -7.65
CA VAL A 380 23.86 -13.22 -8.61
C VAL A 380 25.06 -12.35 -8.23
N LEU A 381 24.84 -11.06 -7.96
CA LEU A 381 25.90 -10.13 -7.57
C LEU A 381 26.55 -10.52 -6.24
N VAL A 382 25.80 -11.00 -5.25
CA VAL A 382 26.39 -11.45 -3.97
C VAL A 382 27.25 -12.70 -4.18
N ALA A 383 26.79 -13.65 -5.00
CA ALA A 383 27.57 -14.85 -5.31
C ALA A 383 28.87 -14.49 -6.04
N ASP A 384 28.80 -13.64 -7.07
CA ASP A 384 29.97 -13.13 -7.78
C ASP A 384 30.88 -12.30 -6.85
N ALA A 385 30.28 -11.48 -5.99
CA ALA A 385 31.02 -10.66 -5.05
C ALA A 385 31.82 -11.49 -4.06
N ALA A 386 31.24 -12.57 -3.55
CA ALA A 386 31.89 -13.50 -2.64
C ALA A 386 33.04 -14.28 -3.30
N GLN A 387 32.93 -14.61 -4.60
CA GLN A 387 34.00 -15.30 -5.34
C GLN A 387 35.24 -14.42 -5.54
N HIS A 388 35.05 -13.13 -5.75
CA HIS A 388 36.12 -12.17 -6.04
C HIS A 388 36.48 -11.27 -4.85
N ALA A 389 35.97 -11.59 -3.65
CA ALA A 389 36.25 -10.79 -2.47
C ALA A 389 37.68 -10.99 -1.98
N GLY A 390 38.25 -9.92 -1.42
CA GLY A 390 39.50 -9.98 -0.67
C GLY A 390 39.38 -10.86 0.59
N PRO A 391 40.51 -11.13 1.27
CA PRO A 391 40.55 -11.99 2.44
C PRO A 391 39.60 -11.52 3.56
N VAL A 392 39.15 -12.46 4.39
CA VAL A 392 38.30 -12.16 5.54
C VAL A 392 39.06 -11.26 6.51
N ALA A 393 38.50 -10.11 6.83
CA ALA A 393 39.08 -9.16 7.76
C ALA A 393 38.89 -9.61 9.22
N ASN A 394 39.91 -9.39 10.04
CA ASN A 394 39.85 -9.61 11.49
C ASN A 394 39.33 -8.37 12.26
N SER A 395 39.08 -7.26 11.56
CA SER A 395 38.63 -5.99 12.12
C SER A 395 37.40 -5.48 11.37
N PRO A 396 36.53 -4.68 12.02
CA PRO A 396 35.38 -4.07 11.35
C PRO A 396 35.79 -3.29 10.10
N LEU A 397 35.09 -3.52 8.99
CA LEU A 397 35.26 -2.74 7.76
C LEU A 397 34.37 -1.49 7.75
N VAL A 398 33.19 -1.63 8.35
CA VAL A 398 32.16 -0.59 8.34
C VAL A 398 31.65 -0.32 9.76
N GLN A 399 31.28 0.92 10.01
CA GLN A 399 30.54 1.34 11.19
C GLN A 399 29.17 1.83 10.77
N PHE A 400 28.12 1.27 11.36
CA PHE A 400 26.75 1.68 11.11
C PHE A 400 26.21 2.47 12.29
N ARG A 401 25.63 3.65 12.04
CA ARG A 401 25.10 4.55 13.06
C ARG A 401 23.75 5.12 12.66
N ARG A 402 22.87 5.31 13.66
CA ARG A 402 21.57 5.95 13.52
C ARG A 402 21.72 7.41 13.97
N VAL A 403 21.38 8.35 13.09
CA VAL A 403 21.46 9.79 13.37
C VAL A 403 20.16 10.26 14.01
N ASP A 404 19.04 9.83 13.44
CA ASP A 404 17.69 10.10 13.95
C ASP A 404 16.75 8.92 13.60
N SER A 405 15.44 9.12 13.73
CA SER A 405 14.47 8.06 13.50
C SER A 405 14.47 7.51 12.06
N LYS A 406 14.94 8.28 11.08
CA LYS A 406 14.89 7.97 9.63
C LYS A 406 16.24 8.02 8.92
N LYS A 407 17.25 8.67 9.51
CA LYS A 407 18.56 8.89 8.91
C LYS A 407 19.63 7.98 9.51
N PHE A 408 20.35 7.31 8.63
CA PHE A 408 21.39 6.36 9.00
C PHE A 408 22.66 6.66 8.23
N LYS A 409 23.81 6.45 8.88
CA LYS A 409 25.12 6.62 8.27
C LYS A 409 25.91 5.34 8.34
N LEU A 410 26.60 5.04 7.26
CA LEU A 410 27.54 3.94 7.16
C LEU A 410 28.92 4.53 6.82
N LYS A 411 29.92 4.20 7.62
CA LYS A 411 31.28 4.74 7.51
C LYS A 411 32.28 3.64 7.21
N ASN A 412 33.21 3.87 6.30
CA ASN A 412 34.38 3.00 6.13
C ASN A 412 35.39 3.26 7.27
N VAL A 413 35.63 2.24 8.10
CA VAL A 413 36.56 2.29 9.24
C VAL A 413 37.79 1.40 9.07
N SER A 414 37.95 0.77 7.90
CA SER A 414 39.02 -0.19 7.60
C SER A 414 40.44 0.40 7.49
N GLN A 415 40.60 1.72 7.69
CA GLN A 415 41.84 2.49 7.46
C GLN A 415 42.40 2.40 6.03
N LYS A 416 41.68 1.74 5.10
CA LYS A 416 42.02 1.58 3.69
C LYS A 416 40.88 2.06 2.81
N SER A 417 41.19 2.42 1.57
CA SER A 417 40.15 2.61 0.55
C SER A 417 39.63 1.24 0.12
N LEU A 418 38.32 1.07 0.11
CA LEU A 418 37.66 -0.15 -0.37
C LEU A 418 37.17 0.09 -1.80
N SER A 419 37.44 -0.84 -2.70
CA SER A 419 36.96 -0.82 -4.09
C SER A 419 35.94 -1.92 -4.34
N ASP A 420 34.99 -1.64 -5.24
CA ASP A 420 33.83 -2.49 -5.51
C ASP A 420 33.10 -2.93 -4.25
N ALA A 421 32.89 -2.01 -3.32
CA ALA A 421 32.29 -2.32 -2.04
C ALA A 421 30.80 -2.62 -2.22
N LEU A 422 30.46 -3.90 -2.21
CA LEU A 422 29.11 -4.42 -2.16
C LEU A 422 28.73 -4.65 -0.69
N VAL A 423 27.77 -3.89 -0.18
CA VAL A 423 27.28 -3.98 1.19
C VAL A 423 25.86 -4.55 1.18
N MET A 424 25.68 -5.70 1.80
CA MET A 424 24.36 -6.30 2.04
C MET A 424 23.93 -6.03 3.46
N MET A 425 22.81 -5.32 3.63
CA MET A 425 22.27 -4.93 4.92
C MET A 425 20.90 -5.55 5.12
N LYS A 426 20.76 -6.51 6.03
CA LYS A 426 19.45 -6.97 6.51
C LYS A 426 19.07 -6.12 7.71
N MET A 427 17.95 -5.42 7.64
CA MET A 427 17.50 -4.58 8.76
C MET A 427 16.14 -5.03 9.26
N GLY A 428 15.95 -5.03 10.57
CA GLY A 428 14.64 -5.13 11.20
C GLY A 428 14.50 -4.13 12.33
N PHE A 429 13.29 -4.07 12.83
CA PHE A 429 12.70 -2.88 13.42
C PHE A 429 11.82 -3.34 14.57
N THR A 430 12.20 -3.00 15.80
CA THR A 430 11.57 -3.52 17.02
C THR A 430 11.43 -2.45 18.11
N LYS A 431 10.51 -2.68 19.04
CA LYS A 431 10.29 -1.84 20.22
C LYS A 431 11.23 -2.18 21.38
N SER A 432 11.81 -3.37 21.36
CA SER A 432 12.80 -3.85 22.32
C SER A 432 14.11 -4.22 21.63
N ASP A 433 15.22 -4.01 22.34
CA ASP A 433 16.56 -4.46 21.95
C ASP A 433 16.78 -5.97 22.16
N LYS A 434 15.90 -6.63 22.93
CA LYS A 434 15.96 -8.07 23.22
C LYS A 434 15.47 -8.92 22.07
N LEU A 435 14.61 -8.38 21.21
CA LEU A 435 14.11 -9.08 20.03
C LEU A 435 14.90 -8.64 18.79
N LYS A 436 15.86 -9.46 18.37
CA LYS A 436 16.54 -9.26 17.09
C LYS A 436 15.69 -9.81 15.94
N GLN A 437 15.18 -8.90 15.11
CA GLN A 437 14.54 -9.23 13.84
C GLN A 437 15.30 -8.65 12.66
N PHE A 438 15.30 -9.37 11.55
CA PHE A 438 15.89 -8.93 10.29
C PHE A 438 14.87 -9.13 9.18
N ARG A 439 14.67 -8.11 8.34
CA ARG A 439 13.76 -8.16 7.19
C ARG A 439 14.57 -8.25 5.89
N ALA A 440 13.88 -8.03 4.76
CA ALA A 440 14.45 -8.10 3.43
C ALA A 440 15.75 -7.27 3.31
N PRO A 441 16.80 -7.82 2.68
CA PRO A 441 18.07 -7.14 2.57
C PRO A 441 18.01 -5.93 1.64
N ILE A 442 18.83 -4.93 1.93
CA ILE A 442 19.18 -3.81 1.06
C ILE A 442 20.60 -4.03 0.59
N MET A 443 20.84 -3.79 -0.69
CA MET A 443 22.16 -3.87 -1.29
C MET A 443 22.63 -2.46 -1.61
N LEU A 444 23.81 -2.08 -1.15
CA LEU A 444 24.49 -0.85 -1.54
C LEU A 444 25.73 -1.22 -2.34
N PHE A 445 26.02 -0.43 -3.37
CA PHE A 445 27.25 -0.56 -4.12
C PHE A 445 28.00 0.77 -4.13
N VAL A 446 29.23 0.75 -3.62
CA VAL A 446 30.14 1.89 -3.60
C VAL A 446 31.39 1.52 -4.40
N PRO A 447 31.56 2.05 -5.62
CA PRO A 447 32.70 1.74 -6.48
C PRO A 447 34.05 2.00 -5.81
N GLN A 448 34.17 3.13 -5.12
CA GLN A 448 35.34 3.51 -4.37
C GLN A 448 34.91 4.19 -3.08
N TRP A 449 35.29 3.60 -1.96
CA TRP A 449 34.91 4.06 -0.62
C TRP A 449 36.17 4.36 0.17
N LYS A 450 36.54 5.64 0.29
CA LYS A 450 37.78 6.03 0.97
C LYS A 450 37.66 5.79 2.46
N ALA A 451 38.80 5.62 3.12
CA ALA A 451 38.84 5.49 4.58
C ALA A 451 38.26 6.76 5.21
N GLY A 452 37.33 6.59 6.15
CA GLY A 452 36.67 7.69 6.85
C GLY A 452 35.48 8.30 6.13
N ASP A 453 35.28 8.03 4.83
CA ASP A 453 34.10 8.51 4.10
C ASP A 453 32.83 7.89 4.67
N GLU A 454 31.80 8.72 4.79
CA GLU A 454 30.47 8.33 5.22
C GLU A 454 29.49 8.42 4.07
N LEU A 455 28.61 7.44 3.99
CA LEU A 455 27.39 7.52 3.20
C LEU A 455 26.19 7.67 4.12
N GLU A 456 25.24 8.50 3.71
CA GLU A 456 23.96 8.74 4.37
C GLU A 456 22.85 8.02 3.59
N MET A 457 21.99 7.31 4.33
CA MET A 457 20.81 6.63 3.83
C MET A 457 19.59 7.16 4.56
N ASP A 458 18.57 7.51 3.79
CA ASP A 458 17.26 7.85 4.31
C ASP A 458 16.35 6.64 4.19
N PHE A 459 15.70 6.29 5.29
CA PHE A 459 14.65 5.29 5.28
C PHE A 459 13.31 5.86 5.75
N GLU A 460 12.28 5.60 4.95
CA GLU A 460 10.89 5.90 5.30
C GLU A 460 10.29 4.71 6.07
N PHE A 461 10.59 4.63 7.37
CA PHE A 461 9.93 3.68 8.26
C PHE A 461 9.01 4.41 9.25
N ASN A 462 7.83 3.83 9.49
CA ASN A 462 6.98 4.21 10.62
C ASN A 462 7.61 3.59 11.88
N GLU A 463 7.92 4.45 12.85
CA GLU A 463 8.81 4.22 13.98
C GLU A 463 8.73 2.84 14.66
N PRO A 464 9.91 2.25 14.86
CA PRO A 464 10.23 1.55 16.09
C PRO A 464 11.48 2.13 16.78
N THR A 465 11.61 1.83 18.06
CA THR A 465 12.64 2.36 18.97
C THR A 465 14.01 1.74 18.75
N VAL A 466 14.11 0.55 18.14
CA VAL A 466 15.39 -0.13 17.89
C VAL A 466 15.47 -0.64 16.46
N VAL A 467 16.63 -0.47 15.84
CA VAL A 467 16.99 -1.03 14.54
C VAL A 467 18.05 -2.09 14.74
N HIS A 468 17.75 -3.31 14.33
CA HIS A 468 18.72 -4.40 14.24
C HIS A 468 19.19 -4.52 12.80
N ALA A 469 20.51 -4.49 12.59
CA ALA A 469 21.09 -4.65 11.26
C ALA A 469 22.15 -5.74 11.26
N GLN A 470 22.13 -6.60 10.25
CA GLN A 470 23.21 -7.52 9.92
C GLN A 470 23.82 -7.05 8.60
N ILE A 471 25.12 -6.78 8.60
CA ILE A 471 25.84 -6.23 7.47
C ILE A 471 26.93 -7.21 7.01
N ASP A 472 26.84 -7.58 5.73
CA ASP A 472 27.88 -8.28 5.01
C ASP A 472 28.54 -7.30 4.04
N THR A 473 29.87 -7.27 4.03
CA THR A 473 30.65 -6.36 3.17
C THR A 473 31.62 -7.19 2.32
N TYR A 474 31.50 -7.05 1.00
CA TYR A 474 32.37 -7.68 0.01
C TYR A 474 33.11 -6.58 -0.76
N THR A 475 34.43 -6.61 -0.73
CA THR A 475 35.28 -5.63 -1.44
C THR A 475 36.47 -6.36 -2.05
N ASN A 476 37.22 -5.72 -2.95
CA ASN A 476 38.41 -6.34 -3.53
C ASN A 476 39.53 -6.51 -2.48
N GLU A 477 39.60 -5.60 -1.50
CA GLU A 477 40.68 -5.57 -0.50
C GLU A 477 40.41 -6.47 0.70
N ALA A 478 39.14 -6.64 1.08
CA ALA A 478 38.72 -7.42 2.24
C ALA A 478 37.23 -7.80 2.21
N SER A 479 36.86 -8.81 2.98
CA SER A 479 35.47 -9.16 3.25
C SER A 479 35.18 -9.28 4.76
N LEU A 480 33.96 -8.97 5.16
CA LEU A 480 33.51 -9.19 6.53
C LEU A 480 32.01 -9.49 6.53
N LEU A 481 31.62 -10.64 7.09
CA LEU A 481 30.26 -11.16 7.05
C LEU A 481 29.63 -11.14 8.46
N GLY A 482 28.32 -10.98 8.50
CA GLY A 482 27.52 -11.15 9.71
C GLY A 482 27.75 -10.09 10.79
N THR A 483 28.23 -8.89 10.43
CA THR A 483 28.44 -7.84 11.42
C THR A 483 27.09 -7.33 11.93
N GLU A 484 26.77 -7.58 13.19
CA GLU A 484 25.51 -7.18 13.79
C GLU A 484 25.58 -5.83 14.50
N PHE A 485 24.53 -5.03 14.35
CA PHE A 485 24.33 -3.76 15.00
C PHE A 485 22.94 -3.72 15.64
N SER A 486 22.86 -3.10 16.82
CA SER A 486 21.61 -2.73 17.47
C SER A 486 21.65 -1.23 17.72
N LEU A 487 20.83 -0.48 17.00
CA LEU A 487 20.82 0.98 17.00
C LEU A 487 19.51 1.49 17.60
N VAL A 488 19.59 2.01 18.81
CA VAL A 488 18.48 2.64 19.51
C VAL A 488 18.18 4.00 18.90
N ASP A 489 16.90 4.36 18.83
CA ASP A 489 16.46 5.70 18.47
C ASP A 489 16.96 6.71 19.52
N PRO A 490 17.76 7.72 19.15
CA PRO A 490 18.21 8.74 20.09
C PRO A 490 17.06 9.49 20.77
N GLN A 491 15.89 9.54 20.13
CA GLN A 491 14.71 10.28 20.61
C GLN A 491 13.69 9.38 21.33
N ALA A 492 13.79 8.05 21.20
CA ALA A 492 12.80 7.13 21.74
C ALA A 492 13.46 5.88 22.37
N PRO A 493 13.47 5.75 23.71
CA PRO A 493 14.12 4.63 24.38
C PRO A 493 13.40 3.29 24.11
N PRO A 494 14.13 2.17 24.11
CA PRO A 494 13.53 0.84 23.98
C PRO A 494 12.59 0.55 25.15
N SER A 495 11.60 -0.30 24.90
CA SER A 495 10.64 -0.72 25.91
C SER A 495 10.89 -2.16 26.31
N ASP A 496 10.91 -2.40 27.61
CA ASP A 496 10.96 -3.74 28.21
C ASP A 496 9.58 -4.24 28.66
N ARG A 497 8.51 -3.50 28.34
CA ARG A 497 7.16 -3.92 28.74
C ARG A 497 6.78 -5.19 28.00
N PRO A 498 6.22 -6.19 28.71
CA PRO A 498 5.83 -7.44 28.08
C PRO A 498 4.80 -7.17 26.98
N GLY A 499 4.96 -7.90 25.87
CA GLY A 499 3.88 -8.09 24.92
C GLY A 499 2.93 -9.18 25.40
N LYS A 500 2.13 -9.73 24.49
CA LYS A 500 1.24 -10.86 24.80
C LYS A 500 1.07 -11.84 23.65
N ILE A 501 0.94 -13.12 23.98
CA ILE A 501 0.50 -14.16 23.06
C ILE A 501 -0.99 -14.37 23.28
N VAL A 502 -1.79 -14.27 22.22
CA VAL A 502 -3.22 -14.53 22.26
C VAL A 502 -3.46 -15.87 21.58
N LEU A 503 -3.71 -16.91 22.37
CA LEU A 503 -4.20 -18.17 21.85
C LEU A 503 -5.68 -18.02 21.53
N ARG A 504 -6.11 -18.45 20.35
CA ARG A 504 -7.50 -18.36 19.92
C ARG A 504 -7.98 -19.68 19.36
N SER A 505 -9.16 -20.12 19.76
CA SER A 505 -9.85 -21.27 19.17
C SER A 505 -11.03 -20.78 18.34
N ASP A 506 -11.31 -21.47 17.22
CA ASP A 506 -12.45 -21.16 16.36
C ASP A 506 -13.79 -21.40 17.07
N ASN A 507 -13.81 -22.39 17.97
CA ASN A 507 -14.95 -22.73 18.82
C ASN A 507 -14.59 -22.58 20.31
N PRO A 508 -15.55 -22.25 21.20
CA PRO A 508 -15.35 -22.37 22.64
C PRO A 508 -14.80 -23.76 23.00
N LEU A 509 -13.90 -23.81 23.99
CA LEU A 509 -13.42 -25.09 24.49
C LEU A 509 -14.58 -25.97 24.95
N SER A 510 -14.59 -27.22 24.49
CA SER A 510 -15.67 -28.17 24.77
C SER A 510 -15.73 -28.53 26.26
N LYS A 511 -16.94 -28.79 26.77
CA LYS A 511 -17.12 -29.17 28.17
C LYS A 511 -16.31 -30.43 28.53
N GLY A 512 -15.54 -30.36 29.61
CA GLY A 512 -14.69 -31.48 30.07
C GLY A 512 -13.31 -31.61 29.41
N LEU A 513 -12.98 -30.75 28.43
CA LEU A 513 -11.63 -30.65 27.87
C LEU A 513 -10.81 -29.66 28.70
N LYS A 514 -9.72 -30.14 29.33
CA LYS A 514 -8.76 -29.25 30.00
C LYS A 514 -7.66 -28.88 29.02
N VAL A 515 -7.54 -27.60 28.66
CA VAL A 515 -6.47 -27.10 27.80
C VAL A 515 -5.59 -26.16 28.60
N TRP A 516 -4.28 -26.24 28.40
CA TRP A 516 -3.33 -25.28 28.97
C TRP A 516 -2.21 -25.01 27.98
N ALA A 517 -1.60 -23.85 28.13
CA ALA A 517 -0.40 -23.46 27.43
C ALA A 517 0.80 -23.52 28.36
N GLU A 518 1.93 -23.99 27.86
CA GLU A 518 3.24 -23.90 28.48
C GLU A 518 4.06 -22.91 27.65
N LEU A 519 4.36 -21.73 28.21
CA LEU A 519 5.23 -20.71 27.62
C LEU A 519 6.54 -20.71 28.41
N ASP A 520 7.65 -21.07 27.76
CA ASP A 520 8.99 -21.18 28.38
C ASP A 520 8.98 -22.01 29.69
N GLY A 521 8.15 -23.05 29.75
CA GLY A 521 7.98 -23.90 30.92
C GLY A 521 6.98 -23.40 31.97
N GLN A 522 6.50 -22.16 31.86
CA GLN A 522 5.42 -21.63 32.72
C GLN A 522 4.05 -22.03 32.17
N ARG A 523 3.20 -22.58 33.03
CA ARG A 523 1.87 -23.09 32.68
C ARG A 523 0.77 -22.05 32.88
N PHE A 524 -0.10 -21.92 31.87
CA PHE A 524 -1.26 -21.04 31.84
C PHE A 524 -2.50 -21.86 31.48
N GLU A 525 -3.47 -21.95 32.38
CA GLU A 525 -4.71 -22.69 32.16
C GLU A 525 -5.64 -21.93 31.20
N TRP A 526 -6.32 -22.66 30.32
CA TRP A 526 -7.34 -22.10 29.43
C TRP A 526 -8.72 -22.54 29.93
N GLU A 527 -9.53 -21.57 30.36
CA GLU A 527 -10.81 -21.86 31.00
C GLU A 527 -11.85 -22.44 30.02
N GLU A 528 -12.69 -23.32 30.55
CA GLU A 528 -13.77 -23.94 29.79
C GLU A 528 -14.78 -22.88 29.30
N GLY A 529 -15.20 -22.98 28.04
CA GLY A 529 -16.12 -22.01 27.44
C GLY A 529 -15.46 -20.73 26.92
N GLU A 530 -14.18 -20.48 27.21
CA GLU A 530 -13.44 -19.39 26.60
C GLU A 530 -13.03 -19.68 25.17
N ARG A 531 -12.94 -18.63 24.35
CA ARG A 531 -12.44 -18.69 22.97
C ARG A 531 -11.00 -18.22 22.82
N GLN A 532 -10.46 -17.59 23.86
CA GLN A 532 -9.13 -17.00 23.82
C GLN A 532 -8.45 -17.09 25.19
N LEU A 533 -7.13 -17.25 25.19
CA LEU A 533 -6.27 -17.15 26.36
C LEU A 533 -5.18 -16.12 26.05
N GLU A 534 -5.05 -15.09 26.89
CA GLU A 534 -3.99 -14.10 26.79
C GLU A 534 -2.85 -14.43 27.74
N ILE A 535 -1.63 -14.57 27.21
CA ILE A 535 -0.43 -14.93 27.97
C ILE A 535 0.56 -13.77 27.86
N PRO A 536 0.89 -13.07 28.96
CA PRO A 536 1.93 -12.04 28.92
C PRO A 536 3.29 -12.69 28.62
N ALA A 537 4.05 -12.09 27.70
CA ALA A 537 5.36 -12.59 27.30
C ALA A 537 6.37 -11.43 27.28
N PRO A 538 7.55 -11.56 27.91
CA PRO A 538 8.60 -10.55 27.78
C PRO A 538 9.04 -10.43 26.31
N PRO A 539 9.66 -9.33 25.87
CA PRO A 539 10.13 -9.23 24.49
C PRO A 539 11.20 -10.29 24.18
N GLY A 540 11.04 -11.04 23.09
CA GLY A 540 11.97 -12.10 22.71
C GLY A 540 11.35 -13.23 21.89
N LYS A 541 12.11 -14.32 21.77
CA LYS A 541 11.65 -15.59 21.18
C LYS A 541 11.27 -16.53 22.33
N HIS A 542 10.09 -17.12 22.25
CA HIS A 542 9.56 -18.00 23.29
C HIS A 542 9.26 -19.38 22.73
N GLN A 543 9.31 -20.41 23.57
CA GLN A 543 8.80 -21.73 23.27
C GLN A 543 7.37 -21.85 23.80
N LEU A 544 6.42 -22.11 22.90
CA LEU A 544 5.01 -22.30 23.26
C LEU A 544 4.57 -23.71 22.92
N VAL A 545 4.02 -24.41 23.91
CA VAL A 545 3.38 -25.72 23.74
C VAL A 545 1.98 -25.67 24.30
N VAL A 546 0.97 -25.94 23.48
CA VAL A 546 -0.42 -26.03 23.94
C VAL A 546 -0.78 -27.50 24.08
N LYS A 547 -1.28 -27.89 25.26
CA LYS A 547 -1.68 -29.25 25.58
C LYS A 547 -3.15 -29.30 25.93
N GLY A 548 -3.81 -30.39 25.53
CA GLY A 548 -5.20 -30.69 25.84
C GLY A 548 -5.30 -32.04 26.52
N ARG A 549 -6.18 -32.15 27.51
CA ARG A 549 -6.48 -33.40 28.21
C ARG A 549 -7.97 -33.67 28.17
N ASN A 550 -8.31 -34.86 27.67
CA ASN A 550 -9.65 -35.42 27.72
C ASN A 550 -9.60 -36.74 28.51
N GLY A 551 -10.19 -36.77 29.71
CA GLY A 551 -10.09 -37.91 30.62
C GLY A 551 -8.65 -38.16 31.13
N LYS A 552 -8.08 -39.34 30.83
CA LYS A 552 -6.70 -39.71 31.22
C LYS A 552 -5.64 -39.42 30.15
N ILE A 553 -6.04 -39.04 28.94
CA ILE A 553 -5.12 -38.87 27.81
C ILE A 553 -4.77 -37.39 27.67
N THR A 554 -3.48 -37.06 27.70
CA THR A 554 -2.94 -35.73 27.37
C THR A 554 -2.35 -35.77 25.98
N LYS A 555 -2.68 -34.78 25.14
CA LYS A 555 -2.11 -34.59 23.80
C LYS A 555 -1.57 -33.17 23.64
N THR A 556 -0.50 -33.04 22.88
CA THR A 556 -0.03 -31.73 22.39
C THR A 556 -0.93 -31.30 21.23
N LEU A 557 -1.58 -30.16 21.38
CA LEU A 557 -2.47 -29.57 20.38
C LEU A 557 -1.69 -28.65 19.42
N HIS A 558 -0.64 -27.99 19.92
CA HIS A 558 0.17 -27.06 19.14
C HIS A 558 1.58 -26.92 19.72
N THR A 559 2.56 -26.67 18.86
CA THR A 559 3.91 -26.28 19.26
C THR A 559 4.41 -25.21 18.31
N SER A 560 4.91 -24.10 18.84
CA SER A 560 5.49 -23.02 18.05
C SER A 560 6.55 -22.26 18.82
N GLN A 561 7.28 -21.42 18.08
CA GLN A 561 8.25 -20.48 18.64
C GLN A 561 7.84 -19.04 18.31
N PRO A 562 6.83 -18.47 19.01
CA PRO A 562 6.44 -17.09 18.78
C PRO A 562 7.58 -16.11 19.11
N GLU A 563 7.67 -15.08 18.28
CA GLU A 563 8.51 -13.90 18.52
C GLU A 563 7.58 -12.77 18.95
N ILE A 564 7.86 -12.16 20.10
CA ILE A 564 7.02 -11.12 20.72
C ILE A 564 7.87 -9.88 20.93
N ASP A 565 7.38 -8.76 20.40
CA ASP A 565 7.98 -7.46 20.62
C ASP A 565 7.29 -6.73 21.79
N ALA A 566 7.93 -5.71 22.34
CA ALA A 566 7.40 -5.00 23.50
C ALA A 566 6.06 -4.34 23.23
N LYS A 567 5.10 -4.57 24.13
CA LYS A 567 3.70 -4.10 24.04
C LYS A 567 2.92 -4.62 22.84
N ASP A 568 3.51 -5.45 21.99
CA ASP A 568 2.83 -6.04 20.84
C ASP A 568 2.12 -7.32 21.23
N TYR A 569 1.23 -7.79 20.35
CA TYR A 569 0.58 -9.06 20.53
C TYR A 569 0.70 -9.95 19.29
N LYS A 570 0.80 -11.25 19.52
CA LYS A 570 0.80 -12.27 18.47
C LYS A 570 -0.35 -13.24 18.70
N THR A 571 -1.22 -13.37 17.70
CA THR A 571 -2.34 -14.32 17.76
C THR A 571 -1.92 -15.66 17.17
N ILE A 572 -2.23 -16.74 17.87
CA ILE A 572 -2.00 -18.11 17.41
C ILE A 572 -3.33 -18.84 17.46
N SER A 573 -3.78 -19.28 16.29
CA SER A 573 -4.99 -20.08 16.19
C SER A 573 -4.68 -21.53 16.57
N ILE A 574 -5.45 -22.06 17.52
CA ILE A 574 -5.41 -23.45 17.95
C ILE A 574 -6.60 -24.16 17.29
N PRO A 575 -6.35 -25.19 16.48
CA PRO A 575 -7.43 -25.94 15.84
C PRO A 575 -8.33 -26.57 16.90
N SER A 576 -9.65 -26.46 16.72
CA SER A 576 -10.64 -26.89 17.71
C SER A 576 -10.92 -28.40 17.74
N LYS A 577 -10.06 -29.23 17.12
CA LYS A 577 -10.28 -30.69 16.95
C LYS A 577 -9.13 -31.53 17.50
#